data_AF-A0A1G4FK50-F1
#
_entry.id   AF-A0A1G4FK50-F1
#
_cell.length_a   1.000
_cell.length_b   1.000
_cell.length_c   1.000
_cell.angle_alpha   90.00
_cell.angle_beta   90.00
_cell.angle_gamma   90.00
#
_symmetry.space_group_name_H-M   'P 1'
#
loop_
_entity.id
_entity.type
_entity.pdbx_description
1 polymer ?
#
loop_
_entity_poly.entity_id
_entity_poly.type
_entity_poly.pdbx_seq_one_letter_code
_entity_poly.pdbx_strand_id
1 'polypeptide(L)' 'MPSWKELKRFCDRDGWELYKNTDHCFYRKVEKDGTIRRVKISKGSGEIKYHLWREILKKQLGITQEYFNSKI' A
#
# COMPACT_ATOMS: atom_id res chain seq x y z
N MET A 1 10.46 -9.97 -2.01
CA MET A 1 9.06 -9.52 -2.27
C MET A 1 8.58 -8.81 -1.01
N PRO A 2 7.92 -7.64 -1.05
CA PRO A 2 7.51 -7.01 0.19
C PRO A 2 6.48 -7.82 0.96
N SER A 3 6.62 -7.78 2.27
CA SER A 3 5.68 -8.25 3.25
C SER A 3 4.51 -7.29 3.41
N TRP A 4 3.41 -7.80 3.96
CA TRP A 4 2.28 -6.96 4.35
C TRP A 4 2.67 -5.87 5.36
N LYS A 5 3.65 -6.14 6.23
CA LYS A 5 4.19 -5.17 7.20
C LYS A 5 4.93 -4.02 6.51
N GLU A 6 5.75 -4.32 5.50
CA GLU A 6 6.44 -3.28 4.72
C GLU A 6 5.47 -2.42 3.94
N LEU A 7 4.44 -3.01 3.34
CA LEU A 7 3.37 -2.24 2.68
C LEU A 7 2.63 -1.32 3.67
N LYS A 8 2.36 -1.79 4.89
CA LYS A 8 1.78 -0.94 5.93
C LYS A 8 2.72 0.22 6.31
N ARG A 9 4.00 -0.09 6.56
CA ARG A 9 5.02 0.91 6.93
C ARG A 9 5.19 1.97 5.85
N PHE A 10 5.16 1.55 4.58
CA PHE A 10 5.14 2.46 3.44
C PHE A 10 3.96 3.42 3.53
N CYS A 11 2.73 2.91 3.69
CA CYS A 11 1.54 3.74 3.76
C CYS A 11 1.60 4.74 4.93
N ASP A 12 2.05 4.28 6.10
CA ASP A 12 2.21 5.12 7.29
C ASP A 12 3.23 6.26 7.07
N ARG A 13 4.32 6.01 6.32
CA ARG A 13 5.38 6.99 6.06
C ARG A 13 5.11 7.90 4.87
N ASP A 14 4.41 7.40 3.86
CA ASP A 14 4.09 8.10 2.63
C ASP A 14 2.84 9.01 2.75
N GLY A 15 2.27 9.09 3.96
CA GLY A 15 1.17 9.98 4.28
C GLY A 15 -0.19 9.46 3.81
N TRP A 16 -0.37 8.13 3.74
CA TRP A 16 -1.68 7.56 3.49
C TRP A 16 -2.54 7.61 4.75
N GLU A 17 -3.82 7.88 4.58
CA GLU A 17 -4.79 7.92 5.67
C GLU A 17 -5.40 6.54 5.89
N LEU A 18 -5.26 6.00 7.10
CA LEU A 18 -5.97 4.79 7.53
C LEU A 18 -7.43 5.16 7.84
N TYR A 19 -8.35 4.82 6.94
CA TYR A 19 -9.76 5.19 7.08
C TYR A 19 -10.65 4.03 7.59
N LYS A 20 -10.17 2.79 7.55
CA LYS A 20 -10.86 1.63 8.12
C LYS A 20 -9.86 0.58 8.60
N ASN A 21 -10.08 0.08 9.82
CA ASN A 21 -9.23 -0.92 10.45
C ASN A 21 -10.09 -2.00 11.12
N THR A 22 -10.28 -3.12 10.43
CA THR A 22 -11.10 -4.26 10.89
C THR A 22 -10.24 -5.53 10.88
N ASP A 23 -10.67 -6.58 10.20
CA ASP A 23 -9.87 -7.73 9.77
C ASP A 23 -8.70 -7.35 8.84
N HIS A 24 -8.86 -6.26 8.08
CA HIS A 24 -7.84 -5.68 7.22
C HIS A 24 -7.63 -4.19 7.53
N CYS A 25 -6.46 -3.65 7.15
CA CYS A 25 -6.22 -2.22 7.15
C CYS A 25 -6.52 -1.66 5.76
N PHE A 26 -7.33 -0.60 5.70
CA PHE A 26 -7.66 0.08 4.45
C PHE A 26 -7.14 1.51 4.50
N TYR A 27 -6.23 1.83 3.60
CA TYR A 27 -5.66 3.15 3.46
C TYR A 27 -6.22 3.85 2.22
N ARG A 28 -6.30 5.18 2.29
CA ARG A 28 -6.61 6.03 1.14
C ARG A 28 -5.58 7.16 1.03
N LYS A 29 -5.35 7.62 -0.20
CA LYS A 29 -4.55 8.82 -0.47
C LYS A 29 -5.25 9.63 -1.54
N VAL A 30 -5.35 10.93 -1.29
CA VAL A 30 -5.89 11.90 -2.24
C VAL A 30 -4.70 12.53 -2.94
N GLU A 31 -4.60 12.30 -4.23
CA GLU A 31 -3.58 12.89 -5.07
C GLU A 31 -3.89 14.36 -5.35
N LYS A 32 -2.90 15.12 -5.85
CA LYS A 32 -3.04 16.56 -6.12
C LYS A 32 -4.10 16.90 -7.17
N ASP A 33 -4.37 15.97 -8.08
CA ASP A 33 -5.39 16.06 -9.12
C ASP A 33 -6.79 15.69 -8.63
N GLY A 34 -6.94 15.33 -7.35
CA GLY A 34 -8.18 14.86 -6.75
C GLY A 34 -8.43 13.35 -6.92
N THR A 35 -7.53 12.62 -7.58
CA THR A 35 -7.63 11.16 -7.71
C THR A 35 -7.52 10.50 -6.34
N ILE A 36 -8.49 9.64 -6.01
CA ILE A 36 -8.47 8.90 -4.74
C ILE A 36 -7.97 7.48 -4.99
N ARG A 37 -6.81 7.17 -4.41
CA ARG A 37 -6.27 5.81 -4.37
C ARG A 37 -6.63 5.12 -3.08
N ARG A 38 -6.81 3.80 -3.16
CA ARG A 38 -7.15 2.95 -2.01
C ARG A 38 -6.31 1.69 -2.06
N VAL A 39 -5.77 1.29 -0.91
CA VAL A 39 -5.02 0.04 -0.76
C VAL A 39 -5.55 -0.76 0.42
N LYS A 40 -5.71 -2.07 0.21
CA LYS A 40 -6.10 -3.03 1.23
C LYS A 40 -4.86 -3.81 1.67
N ILE A 41 -4.60 -3.82 2.98
CA ILE A 41 -3.46 -4.49 3.58
C ILE A 41 -3.95 -5.60 4.51
N SER A 42 -3.46 -6.82 4.27
CA SER A 42 -3.69 -7.95 5.19
C SER A 42 -2.94 -7.76 6.50
N LYS A 43 -3.55 -8.17 7.61
CA LYS A 43 -2.89 -8.24 8.92
C LYS A 43 -2.04 -9.50 9.10
N GLY A 44 -2.09 -10.42 8.13
CA GLY A 44 -1.32 -11.66 8.17
C GLY A 44 0.19 -11.42 8.13
N SER A 45 0.93 -12.38 8.67
CA SER A 45 2.38 -12.47 8.51
C SER A 45 2.69 -13.19 7.19
N GLY A 46 3.47 -12.56 6.32
CA GLY A 46 3.94 -13.19 5.09
C GLY A 46 4.30 -12.19 4.00
N GLU A 47 4.94 -12.70 2.96
CA GLU A 47 5.23 -11.97 1.74
C GLU A 47 3.98 -11.86 0.86
N ILE A 48 3.88 -10.75 0.13
CA ILE A 48 2.86 -10.58 -0.89
C ILE A 48 3.28 -11.39 -2.12
N LYS A 49 2.36 -12.20 -2.67
CA LYS A 49 2.63 -12.95 -3.90
C LYS A 49 2.99 -12.01 -5.03
N TYR A 50 3.96 -12.38 -5.86
CA TYR A 50 4.51 -11.54 -6.94
C TYR A 50 3.45 -10.89 -7.84
N HIS A 51 2.50 -11.69 -8.37
CA HIS A 51 1.43 -11.17 -9.24
C HIS A 51 0.54 -10.16 -8.51
N LEU A 52 0.19 -10.44 -7.25
CA LEU A 52 -0.64 -9.56 -6.43
C LEU A 52 0.08 -8.24 -6.14
N TRP A 53 1.39 -8.30 -5.88
CA TRP A 53 2.17 -7.10 -5.65
C TRP A 53 2.24 -6.19 -6.87
N ARG A 54 2.41 -6.75 -8.07
CA ARG A 54 2.36 -5.97 -9.32
C ARG A 54 1.03 -5.26 -9.49
N GLU A 55 -0.07 -5.92 -9.15
CA GLU A 55 -1.40 -5.33 -9.19
C GLU A 55 -1.56 -4.22 -8.13
N ILE A 56 -1.04 -4.42 -6.92
CA ILE A 56 -1.03 -3.39 -5.87
C ILE A 56 -0.24 -2.17 -6.33
N LEU A 57 1.00 -2.35 -6.82
CA LEU A 57 1.83 -1.24 -7.30
C LEU A 57 1.16 -0.46 -8.44
N LYS A 58 0.62 -1.16 -9.44
CA LYS A 58 0.08 -0.51 -10.64
C LYS A 58 -1.31 0.09 -10.41
N LYS A 59 -2.23 -0.67 -9.81
CA LYS A 59 -3.64 -0.29 -9.74
C LYS A 59 -4.01 0.40 -8.43
N GLN A 60 -3.42 -0.01 -7.31
CA GLN A 60 -3.75 0.56 -6.00
C GLN A 60 -2.87 1.78 -5.70
N LEU A 61 -1.54 1.59 -5.64
CA LEU A 61 -0.59 2.63 -5.26
C LEU A 61 -0.26 3.58 -6.42
N GLY A 62 -0.11 3.07 -7.64
CA GLY A 62 0.31 3.85 -8.82
C GLY A 62 1.73 4.38 -8.76
N ILE A 63 2.63 3.64 -8.12
CA ILE A 63 4.03 4.03 -7.91
C ILE A 63 4.97 3.00 -8.51
N THR A 64 6.25 3.34 -8.57
CA THR A 64 7.30 2.40 -8.96
C THR A 64 7.82 1.60 -7.76
N GLN A 65 8.49 0.48 -8.05
CA GLN A 65 9.13 -0.34 -7.01
C GLN A 65 10.23 0.44 -6.30
N GLU A 66 10.98 1.26 -7.04
CA GLU A 66 12.09 2.08 -6.53
C GLU A 66 11.58 3.12 -5.54
N TYR A 67 10.47 3.79 -5.86
CA TYR A 67 9.83 4.73 -4.96
C TYR A 67 9.35 4.05 -3.68
N PHE A 68 8.71 2.89 -3.81
CA PHE A 68 8.30 2.08 -2.67
C PHE A 68 9.50 1.74 -1.77
N ASN A 69 10.59 1.22 -2.34
CA ASN A 69 11.80 0.86 -1.60
C ASN A 69 12.46 2.05 -0.88
N SER A 70 12.36 3.26 -1.43
CA SER A 70 12.93 4.47 -0.80
C SER A 70 12.25 4.86 0.53
N LYS A 71 11.06 4.30 0.81
CA LYS A 71 10.23 4.65 1.97
C LYS A 71 10.16 3.54 3.03
N ILE A 72 10.78 2.38 2.81
CA ILE A 72 10.71 1.22 3.73
C ILE A 72 11.74 1.29 4.85
#